data_AF-A0AAV0LJY1-F1
#
_entry.id   AF-A0AAV0LJY1-F1
#
_cell.length_a   1.000
_cell.length_b   1.000
_cell.length_c   1.000
_cell.angle_alpha   90.00
_cell.angle_beta   90.00
_cell.angle_gamma   90.00
#
_symmetry.space_group_name_H-M   'P 1'
#
loop_
_entity.id
_entity.type
_entity.pdbx_description
1 polymer ?
#
loop_
_entity_poly.entity_id
_entity_poly.type
_entity_poly.pdbx_seq_one_letter_code
_entity_poly.pdbx_strand_id
1 'polypeptide(L)'
;MENADENAGDDYTQDGTVSLAGRPVLRSATGGWRACSFIVGYEVFERMAYYGIATNLVVYLSKELQEGTVQSANNVTNWAGTVWILPILGAYVADAHLGRFWTFAIASAVYFSGMILLTLAVSVPGLKPPTCPNGAAECDKEVTPLQKGIFYCALYIVAVGTGGTKPNISTMGADQFDEFESKEKVAKLEFFYDQAPQGMKSLGTSYFTSSIGLGQFLSSFLVRTVSEVTERRNGKGRGWILNNLNVSHLDYYYGLLVVLALVNFVVYLLVAKLFVYNVEGLDPKRQVMVQHHDGGDDDDGIVGIPKQ
;
A
#
# COMPACT_ATOMS: atom_id res chain seq x y z
N MET A 1 16.47 -56.14 -12.27
CA MET A 1 16.32 -54.81 -12.86
C MET A 1 14.84 -54.55 -12.90
N GLU A 2 14.35 -53.93 -11.83
CA GLU A 2 12.94 -53.66 -11.59
C GLU A 2 12.78 -52.14 -11.60
N ASN A 3 11.71 -51.69 -12.25
CA ASN A 3 11.55 -50.38 -12.87
C ASN A 3 11.71 -49.22 -11.87
N ALA A 4 12.58 -48.26 -12.23
CA ALA A 4 12.81 -47.02 -11.51
C ALA A 4 12.14 -45.83 -12.22
N ASP A 5 10.88 -45.98 -12.64
CA ASP A 5 10.12 -44.97 -13.40
C ASP A 5 8.68 -44.76 -12.87
N GLU A 6 8.44 -44.98 -11.57
CA GLU A 6 7.13 -44.68 -10.95
C GLU A 6 7.32 -43.92 -9.62
N ASN A 7 7.58 -42.61 -9.70
CA ASN A 7 7.16 -41.57 -8.72
C ASN A 7 7.75 -40.17 -9.01
N ALA A 8 7.87 -39.78 -10.28
CA ALA A 8 7.98 -38.36 -10.64
C ALA A 8 6.56 -37.76 -10.79
N GLY A 9 5.75 -37.87 -9.74
CA GLY A 9 4.48 -37.15 -9.66
C GLY A 9 4.78 -35.68 -9.41
N ASP A 10 4.97 -34.92 -10.49
CA ASP A 10 4.74 -33.49 -10.62
C ASP A 10 4.83 -32.67 -9.31
N ASP A 11 6.01 -32.12 -9.02
CA ASP A 11 6.36 -31.29 -7.84
C ASP A 11 5.69 -29.89 -7.85
N TYR A 12 4.39 -29.85 -8.15
CA TYR A 12 3.58 -28.64 -8.21
C TYR A 12 2.83 -28.41 -6.89
N THR A 13 2.54 -27.14 -6.63
CA THR A 13 1.72 -26.70 -5.49
C THR A 13 0.30 -27.25 -5.61
N GLN A 14 -0.28 -27.74 -4.50
CA GLN A 14 -1.59 -28.39 -4.50
C GLN A 14 -2.74 -27.52 -3.96
N ASP A 15 -2.47 -26.26 -3.63
CA ASP A 15 -3.41 -25.31 -3.01
C ASP A 15 -4.04 -24.31 -3.98
N GLY A 16 -4.09 -24.64 -5.27
CA GLY A 16 -4.67 -23.76 -6.31
C GLY A 16 -3.81 -22.53 -6.63
N THR A 17 -2.53 -22.56 -6.25
CA THR A 17 -1.58 -21.49 -6.51
C THR A 17 -1.10 -21.47 -7.97
N VAL A 18 -1.14 -20.29 -8.59
CA VAL A 18 -0.73 -20.06 -9.98
C VAL A 18 0.24 -18.89 -10.10
N SER A 19 1.04 -18.91 -11.17
CA SER A 19 1.86 -17.76 -11.55
C SER A 19 0.99 -16.60 -12.05
N LEU A 20 1.58 -15.42 -12.23
CA LEU A 20 0.89 -14.28 -12.84
C LEU A 20 0.30 -14.59 -14.23
N ALA A 21 0.89 -15.54 -14.95
CA ALA A 21 0.42 -16.01 -16.26
C ALA A 21 -0.69 -17.08 -16.16
N GLY A 22 -1.12 -17.46 -14.96
CA GLY A 22 -2.13 -18.50 -14.73
C GLY A 22 -1.58 -19.93 -14.72
N ARG A 23 -0.30 -20.14 -14.98
CA ARG A 23 0.30 -21.50 -15.02
C ARG A 23 0.45 -22.09 -13.63
N PRO A 24 0.25 -23.41 -13.45
CA PRO A 24 0.58 -24.13 -12.22
C PRO A 24 2.03 -23.88 -11.81
N VAL A 25 2.29 -23.75 -10.51
CA VAL A 25 3.61 -23.40 -9.99
C VAL A 25 4.29 -24.61 -9.36
N LEU A 26 5.57 -24.81 -9.68
CA LEU A 26 6.43 -25.77 -8.98
C LEU A 26 6.69 -25.29 -7.54
N ARG A 27 6.69 -26.20 -6.56
CA ARG A 27 6.95 -25.84 -5.16
C ARG A 27 8.27 -25.08 -4.96
N SER A 28 9.31 -25.49 -5.67
CA SER A 28 10.63 -24.82 -5.65
C SER A 28 10.62 -23.37 -6.17
N ALA A 29 9.57 -22.95 -6.89
CA ALA A 29 9.43 -21.64 -7.48
C ALA A 29 8.50 -20.69 -6.69
N THR A 30 8.01 -21.11 -5.52
CA THR A 30 7.20 -20.26 -4.64
C THR A 30 8.02 -19.10 -4.05
N GLY A 31 7.34 -18.00 -3.71
CA GLY A 31 8.00 -16.79 -3.21
C GLY A 31 8.56 -16.94 -1.79
N GLY A 32 7.93 -17.76 -0.95
CA GLY A 32 8.29 -18.03 0.45
C GLY A 32 8.71 -16.77 1.24
N TRP A 33 9.74 -16.92 2.08
CA TRP A 33 10.27 -15.84 2.93
C TRP A 33 10.81 -14.62 2.18
N ARG A 34 11.23 -14.78 0.91
CA ARG A 34 11.70 -13.65 0.09
C ARG A 34 10.54 -12.71 -0.19
N ALA A 35 9.39 -13.26 -0.55
CA ALA A 35 8.17 -12.50 -0.79
C ALA A 35 7.64 -11.81 0.49
N CYS A 36 7.67 -12.50 1.64
CA CYS A 36 7.29 -11.93 2.93
C CYS A 36 8.17 -10.72 3.32
N SER A 37 9.48 -10.81 3.09
CA SER A 37 10.41 -9.71 3.39
C SER A 37 10.09 -8.43 2.60
N PHE A 38 9.70 -8.57 1.33
CA PHE A 38 9.27 -7.44 0.50
C PHE A 38 7.92 -6.86 0.95
N ILE A 39 6.98 -7.71 1.34
CA ILE A 39 5.68 -7.30 1.89
C ILE A 39 5.86 -6.46 3.16
N VAL A 40 6.71 -6.91 4.08
CA VAL A 40 7.03 -6.16 5.30
C VAL A 40 7.66 -4.81 4.95
N GLY A 41 8.60 -4.79 3.99
CA GLY A 41 9.18 -3.56 3.48
C GLY A 41 8.12 -2.59 2.94
N TYR A 42 7.21 -3.08 2.10
CA TYR A 42 6.12 -2.28 1.55
C TYR A 42 5.23 -1.69 2.64
N GLU A 43 4.85 -2.50 3.64
CA GLU A 43 4.03 -2.04 4.75
C GLU A 43 4.74 -0.91 5.51
N VAL A 44 6.03 -1.07 5.81
CA VAL A 44 6.80 -0.05 6.51
C VAL A 44 6.80 1.29 5.76
N PHE A 45 7.02 1.29 4.45
CA PHE A 45 7.02 2.53 3.65
C PHE A 45 5.63 3.17 3.57
N GLU A 46 4.56 2.38 3.41
CA GLU A 46 3.19 2.89 3.40
C GLU A 46 2.81 3.53 4.75
N ARG A 47 3.18 2.87 5.86
CA ARG A 47 2.96 3.38 7.23
C ARG A 47 3.70 4.69 7.47
N MET A 48 4.98 4.74 7.07
CA MET A 48 5.80 5.93 7.21
C MET A 48 5.20 7.11 6.41
N ALA A 49 4.74 6.88 5.19
CA ALA A 49 4.07 7.91 4.38
C ALA A 49 2.74 8.38 5.00
N TYR A 50 1.92 7.45 5.50
CA TYR A 50 0.66 7.77 6.19
C TYR A 50 0.89 8.68 7.40
N TYR A 51 1.80 8.28 8.31
CA TYR A 51 2.10 9.09 9.50
C TYR A 51 2.80 10.40 9.15
N GLY A 52 3.60 10.40 8.07
CA GLY A 52 4.23 11.61 7.55
C GLY A 52 3.21 12.66 7.10
N ILE A 53 2.11 12.25 6.48
CA ILE A 53 0.97 13.12 6.12
C ILE A 53 0.19 13.51 7.39
N ALA A 54 -0.23 12.52 8.19
CA ALA A 54 -1.14 12.71 9.31
C ALA A 54 -0.61 13.71 10.36
N THR A 55 0.69 13.64 10.68
CA THR A 55 1.32 14.49 11.71
C THR A 55 1.35 15.97 11.34
N ASN A 56 1.35 16.29 10.04
CA ASN A 56 1.41 17.67 9.56
C ASN A 56 0.05 18.20 9.08
N LEU A 57 -0.95 17.32 8.96
CA LEU A 57 -2.21 17.62 8.28
C LEU A 57 -3.04 18.68 9.00
N VAL A 58 -3.18 18.61 10.34
CA VAL A 58 -3.93 19.63 11.11
C VAL A 58 -3.34 21.02 10.90
N VAL A 59 -2.01 21.09 10.87
CA VAL A 59 -1.31 22.36 10.72
C VAL A 59 -1.45 22.89 9.30
N TYR A 60 -1.39 22.02 8.29
CA TYR A 60 -1.66 22.40 6.91
C TYR A 60 -3.10 22.89 6.70
N LEU A 61 -4.10 22.18 7.23
CA LEU A 61 -5.51 22.57 7.12
C LEU A 61 -5.77 23.94 7.77
N SER A 62 -5.18 24.18 8.94
CA SER A 62 -5.39 25.42 9.69
C SER A 62 -4.60 26.62 9.18
N LYS A 63 -3.35 26.42 8.73
CA LYS A 63 -2.45 27.51 8.31
C LYS A 63 -2.50 27.79 6.82
N GLU A 64 -2.56 26.76 5.98
CA GLU A 64 -2.50 26.91 4.52
C GLU A 64 -3.91 26.92 3.90
N LEU A 65 -4.81 26.04 4.35
CA LEU A 65 -6.20 25.99 3.87
C LEU A 65 -7.17 26.89 4.65
N GLN A 66 -6.65 27.64 5.63
CA GLN A 66 -7.38 28.65 6.41
C GLN A 66 -8.64 28.09 7.10
N GLU A 67 -8.64 26.82 7.49
CA GLU A 67 -9.73 26.23 8.26
C GLU A 67 -9.59 26.55 9.75
N GLY A 68 -10.72 26.62 10.47
CA GLY A 68 -10.67 26.75 11.92
C GLY A 68 -10.00 25.52 12.56
N THR A 69 -9.32 25.71 13.69
CA THR A 69 -8.58 24.61 14.37
C THR A 69 -9.47 23.41 14.69
N VAL A 70 -10.70 23.64 15.17
CA VAL A 70 -11.67 22.58 15.48
C VAL A 70 -12.10 21.84 14.20
N GLN A 71 -12.36 22.58 13.12
CA GLN A 71 -12.71 22.00 11.82
C GLN A 71 -11.56 21.18 11.25
N SER A 72 -10.33 21.71 11.30
CA SER A 72 -9.11 21.02 10.87
C SER A 72 -8.94 19.71 11.62
N ALA A 73 -9.07 19.72 12.95
CA ALA A 73 -8.97 18.52 13.78
C ALA A 73 -10.04 17.48 13.40
N ASN A 74 -11.30 17.90 13.24
CA ASN A 74 -12.40 17.01 12.83
C ASN A 74 -12.17 16.43 11.43
N ASN A 75 -11.68 17.22 10.47
CA ASN A 75 -11.38 16.75 9.12
C ASN A 75 -10.23 15.73 9.12
N VAL A 76 -9.18 15.96 9.92
CA VAL A 76 -8.09 14.98 10.09
C VAL A 76 -8.57 13.69 10.75
N THR A 77 -9.38 13.76 11.80
CA THR A 77 -9.90 12.56 12.47
C THR A 77 -10.90 11.81 11.59
N ASN A 78 -11.72 12.51 10.81
CA ASN A 78 -12.62 11.89 9.82
C ASN A 78 -11.84 11.19 8.71
N TRP A 79 -10.81 11.83 8.17
CA TRP A 79 -9.92 11.19 7.18
C TRP A 79 -9.24 9.96 7.77
N ALA A 80 -8.66 10.08 8.97
CA ALA A 80 -8.03 8.95 9.66
C ALA A 80 -9.05 7.80 9.87
N GLY A 81 -10.24 8.09 10.39
CA GLY A 81 -11.30 7.10 10.55
C GLY A 81 -11.66 6.41 9.24
N THR A 82 -11.74 7.16 8.14
CA THR A 82 -11.99 6.61 6.80
C THR A 82 -10.89 5.63 6.37
N VAL A 83 -9.62 6.00 6.57
CA VAL A 83 -8.45 5.14 6.27
C VAL A 83 -8.51 3.80 7.04
N TRP A 84 -9.04 3.80 8.26
CA TRP A 84 -9.15 2.59 9.09
C TRP A 84 -10.41 1.77 8.82
N ILE A 85 -11.45 2.34 8.20
CA ILE A 85 -12.71 1.65 7.88
C ILE A 85 -12.67 1.04 6.46
N LEU A 86 -12.11 1.75 5.48
CA LEU A 86 -12.05 1.29 4.09
C LEU A 86 -11.39 -0.08 3.86
N PRO A 87 -10.45 -0.58 4.70
CA PRO A 87 -9.95 -1.95 4.62
C PRO A 87 -11.04 -3.03 4.63
N ILE A 88 -12.18 -2.80 5.29
CA ILE A 88 -13.31 -3.74 5.30
C ILE A 88 -13.86 -3.89 3.88
N LEU A 89 -14.06 -2.77 3.18
CA LEU A 89 -14.53 -2.76 1.81
C LEU A 89 -13.48 -3.36 0.86
N GLY A 90 -12.20 -3.05 1.07
CA GLY A 90 -11.10 -3.61 0.29
C GLY A 90 -10.98 -5.13 0.40
N ALA A 91 -11.19 -5.68 1.61
CA ALA A 91 -11.23 -7.12 1.83
C ALA A 91 -12.41 -7.77 1.10
N TYR A 92 -13.61 -7.19 1.25
CA TYR A 92 -14.81 -7.69 0.57
C TYR A 92 -14.63 -7.72 -0.96
N VAL A 93 -14.10 -6.66 -1.56
CA VAL A 93 -13.85 -6.60 -3.01
C VAL A 93 -12.83 -7.66 -3.46
N ALA A 94 -11.79 -7.90 -2.66
CA ALA A 94 -10.79 -8.91 -2.95
C ALA A 94 -11.36 -10.32 -2.91
N ASP A 95 -12.11 -10.64 -1.85
CA ASP A 95 -12.62 -11.99 -1.63
C ASP A 95 -13.82 -12.32 -2.54
N ALA A 96 -14.67 -11.33 -2.86
CA ALA A 96 -15.91 -11.57 -3.60
C ALA A 96 -15.83 -11.34 -5.12
N HIS A 97 -14.87 -10.55 -5.61
CA HIS A 97 -14.93 -10.05 -6.99
C HIS A 97 -13.61 -10.11 -7.76
N LEU A 98 -12.56 -9.44 -7.27
CA LEU A 98 -11.36 -9.18 -8.06
C LEU A 98 -10.21 -10.15 -7.79
N GLY A 99 -10.20 -10.79 -6.62
CA GLY A 99 -9.04 -11.49 -6.08
C GLY A 99 -8.06 -10.55 -5.39
N ARG A 100 -7.24 -11.11 -4.49
CA ARG A 100 -6.30 -10.38 -3.63
C ARG A 100 -5.26 -9.60 -4.43
N PHE A 101 -4.68 -10.24 -5.45
CA PHE A 101 -3.67 -9.62 -6.31
C PHE A 101 -4.19 -8.38 -7.04
N TRP A 102 -5.27 -8.51 -7.81
CA TRP A 102 -5.80 -7.40 -8.61
C TRP A 102 -6.32 -6.27 -7.73
N THR A 103 -6.95 -6.60 -6.60
CA THR A 103 -7.38 -5.59 -5.63
C THR A 103 -6.20 -4.81 -5.09
N PHE A 104 -5.12 -5.49 -4.69
CA PHE A 104 -3.90 -4.84 -4.22
C PHE A 104 -3.23 -4.01 -5.33
N ALA A 105 -3.11 -4.54 -6.55
CA ALA A 105 -2.46 -3.88 -7.67
C ALA A 105 -3.21 -2.59 -8.07
N ILE A 106 -4.54 -2.65 -8.19
CA ILE A 106 -5.37 -1.47 -8.47
C ILE A 106 -5.29 -0.49 -7.31
N ALA A 107 -5.40 -0.95 -6.07
CA ALA A 107 -5.36 -0.09 -4.89
C ALA A 107 -4.01 0.61 -4.70
N SER A 108 -2.89 -0.06 -4.98
CA SER A 108 -1.56 0.54 -4.94
C SER A 108 -1.36 1.60 -6.03
N ALA A 109 -1.93 1.40 -7.24
CA ALA A 109 -1.96 2.43 -8.28
C ALA A 109 -2.85 3.63 -7.88
N VAL A 110 -4.02 3.37 -7.29
CA VAL A 110 -4.90 4.42 -6.74
C VAL A 110 -4.18 5.20 -5.64
N TYR A 111 -3.53 4.51 -4.70
CA TYR A 111 -2.71 5.13 -3.65
C TYR A 111 -1.64 6.04 -4.25
N PHE A 112 -0.86 5.54 -5.22
CA PHE A 112 0.20 6.30 -5.86
C PHE A 112 -0.33 7.54 -6.61
N SER A 113 -1.44 7.42 -7.33
CA SER A 113 -2.07 8.58 -7.98
C SER A 113 -2.59 9.61 -6.96
N GLY A 114 -3.12 9.18 -5.82
CA GLY A 114 -3.49 10.05 -4.70
C GLY A 114 -2.28 10.79 -4.13
N MET A 115 -1.15 10.10 -3.95
CA MET A 115 0.10 10.71 -3.49
C MET A 115 0.63 11.77 -4.47
N ILE A 116 0.59 11.49 -5.78
CA ILE A 116 0.93 12.47 -6.82
C ILE A 116 0.02 13.69 -6.73
N LEU A 117 -1.31 13.48 -6.72
CA LEU A 117 -2.27 14.59 -6.68
C LEU A 117 -2.12 15.42 -5.41
N LEU A 118 -1.86 14.78 -4.26
CA LEU A 118 -1.63 15.46 -3.00
C LEU A 118 -0.38 16.34 -3.07
N THR A 119 0.70 15.82 -3.65
CA THR A 119 1.95 16.58 -3.84
C THR A 119 1.76 17.75 -4.81
N LEU A 120 1.01 17.56 -5.89
CA LEU A 120 0.66 18.63 -6.81
C LEU A 120 -0.18 19.71 -6.12
N ALA A 121 -1.14 19.31 -5.28
CA ALA A 121 -2.01 20.21 -4.52
C ALA A 121 -1.25 21.08 -3.52
N VAL A 122 -0.12 20.61 -2.97
CA VAL A 122 0.71 21.38 -2.03
C VAL A 122 1.87 22.14 -2.69
N SER A 123 2.22 21.82 -3.95
CA SER A 123 3.44 22.35 -4.61
C SER A 123 3.18 23.26 -5.80
N VAL A 124 2.12 23.02 -6.58
CA VAL A 124 1.89 23.75 -7.85
C VAL A 124 1.22 25.10 -7.54
N PRO A 125 1.76 26.24 -8.00
CA PRO A 125 1.21 27.57 -7.67
C PRO A 125 -0.27 27.80 -8.05
N GLY A 126 -0.80 27.06 -9.04
CA GLY A 126 -2.22 27.12 -9.41
C GLY A 126 -3.15 26.24 -8.57
N LEU A 127 -2.60 25.25 -7.86
CA LEU A 127 -3.35 24.30 -7.01
C LEU A 127 -3.13 24.56 -5.51
N LYS A 128 -1.97 25.10 -5.16
CA LYS A 128 -1.60 25.49 -3.80
C LYS A 128 -2.39 26.73 -3.38
N PRO A 129 -2.90 26.78 -2.14
CA PRO A 129 -3.46 28.01 -1.57
C PRO A 129 -2.49 29.20 -1.67
N PRO A 130 -3.01 30.43 -1.81
CA PRO A 130 -2.17 31.62 -1.91
C PRO A 130 -1.34 31.81 -0.63
N THR A 131 -0.03 32.03 -0.79
CA THR A 131 0.88 32.29 0.33
C THR A 131 0.57 33.65 0.98
N CYS A 132 0.34 33.64 2.29
CA CYS A 132 0.09 34.85 3.06
C CYS A 132 1.43 35.52 3.44
N PRO A 133 1.65 36.80 3.12
CA PRO A 133 2.87 37.48 3.52
C PRO A 133 3.02 37.55 5.05
N ASN A 134 4.21 37.18 5.55
CA ASN A 134 4.72 37.51 6.89
C ASN A 134 3.80 37.23 8.09
N GLY A 135 3.13 36.07 8.15
CA GLY A 135 2.42 35.64 9.35
C GLY A 135 1.30 36.59 9.79
N ALA A 136 0.73 37.36 8.87
CA ALA A 136 -0.52 38.07 9.10
C ALA A 136 -1.57 37.06 9.59
N ALA A 137 -2.30 37.43 10.66
CA ALA A 137 -3.35 36.60 11.23
C ALA A 137 -4.53 36.40 10.28
N GLU A 138 -4.64 37.27 9.27
CA GLU A 138 -5.67 37.26 8.23
C GLU A 138 -4.99 37.39 6.87
N CYS A 139 -5.37 36.50 5.95
CA CYS A 139 -4.91 36.51 4.58
C CYS A 139 -5.95 37.19 3.71
N ASP A 140 -5.59 38.27 3.02
CA ASP A 140 -6.51 39.01 2.14
C ASP A 140 -6.99 38.18 0.92
N LYS A 141 -6.40 37.01 0.68
CA LYS A 141 -6.77 36.09 -0.39
C LYS A 141 -7.38 34.83 0.20
N GLU A 142 -8.67 34.67 -0.02
CA GLU A 142 -9.40 33.46 0.34
C GLU A 142 -8.96 32.28 -0.52
N VAL A 143 -8.91 31.09 0.10
CA VAL A 143 -8.70 29.83 -0.60
C VAL A 143 -9.89 29.54 -1.50
N THR A 144 -9.63 29.25 -2.78
CA THR A 144 -10.71 28.90 -3.71
C THR A 144 -11.32 27.54 -3.36
N PRO A 145 -12.65 27.34 -3.56
CA PRO A 145 -13.29 26.05 -3.36
C PRO A 145 -12.64 24.92 -4.18
N LEU A 146 -12.10 25.24 -5.35
CA LEU A 146 -11.39 24.29 -6.22
C LEU A 146 -10.10 23.77 -5.56
N GLN A 147 -9.26 24.65 -5.01
CA GLN A 147 -8.01 24.25 -4.33
C GLN A 147 -8.30 23.34 -3.13
N LYS A 148 -9.29 23.71 -2.32
CA LYS A 148 -9.76 22.91 -1.19
C LYS A 148 -10.31 21.56 -1.66
N GLY A 149 -11.14 21.57 -2.71
CA GLY A 149 -11.72 20.36 -3.30
C GLY A 149 -10.67 19.39 -3.84
N ILE A 150 -9.66 19.88 -4.55
CA ILE A 150 -8.56 19.06 -5.08
C ILE A 150 -7.74 18.45 -3.96
N PHE A 151 -7.43 19.23 -2.92
CA PHE A 151 -6.68 18.73 -1.75
C PHE A 151 -7.42 17.58 -1.04
N TYR A 152 -8.71 17.77 -0.72
CA TYR A 152 -9.51 16.70 -0.10
C TYR A 152 -9.70 15.51 -1.03
N CYS A 153 -9.91 15.74 -2.33
CA CYS A 153 -9.98 14.68 -3.32
C CYS A 153 -8.71 13.81 -3.28
N ALA A 154 -7.53 14.43 -3.32
CA ALA A 154 -6.26 13.72 -3.19
C ALA A 154 -6.16 12.92 -1.89
N LEU A 155 -6.51 13.55 -0.77
CA LEU A 155 -6.44 12.96 0.56
C LEU A 155 -7.33 11.72 0.71
N TYR A 156 -8.54 11.75 0.13
CA TYR A 156 -9.46 10.61 0.12
C TYR A 156 -9.11 9.55 -0.94
N ILE A 157 -8.48 9.91 -2.06
CA ILE A 157 -7.91 8.92 -3.00
C ILE A 157 -6.81 8.10 -2.30
N VAL A 158 -5.94 8.75 -1.52
CA VAL A 158 -4.95 8.05 -0.69
C VAL A 158 -5.64 7.08 0.28
N ALA A 159 -6.74 7.51 0.93
CA ALA A 159 -7.49 6.65 1.83
C ALA A 159 -8.09 5.41 1.14
N VAL A 160 -8.63 5.57 -0.08
CA VAL A 160 -9.15 4.46 -0.90
C VAL A 160 -8.04 3.49 -1.29
N GLY A 161 -6.90 3.98 -1.77
CA GLY A 161 -5.76 3.12 -2.10
C GLY A 161 -5.21 2.37 -0.88
N THR A 162 -5.17 3.02 0.27
CA THR A 162 -4.83 2.38 1.54
C THR A 162 -5.86 1.30 1.93
N GLY A 163 -7.15 1.54 1.70
CA GLY A 163 -8.22 0.59 1.97
C GLY A 163 -8.10 -0.72 1.19
N GLY A 164 -7.68 -0.67 -0.08
CA GLY A 164 -7.49 -1.90 -0.86
C GLY A 164 -6.15 -2.61 -0.63
N THR A 165 -5.10 -1.89 -0.20
CA THR A 165 -3.77 -2.48 0.03
C THR A 165 -3.65 -3.17 1.39
N LYS A 166 -4.12 -2.54 2.47
CA LYS A 166 -3.99 -3.03 3.85
C LYS A 166 -4.55 -4.45 4.11
N PRO A 167 -5.77 -4.81 3.71
CA PRO A 167 -6.33 -6.13 4.03
C PRO A 167 -5.70 -7.26 3.20
N ASN A 168 -5.12 -6.92 2.04
CA ASN A 168 -4.65 -7.91 1.07
C ASN A 168 -3.15 -8.21 1.21
N ILE A 169 -2.37 -7.32 1.82
CA ILE A 169 -0.91 -7.48 1.87
C ILE A 169 -0.47 -8.69 2.71
N SER A 170 -1.09 -8.88 3.87
CA SER A 170 -0.75 -9.97 4.79
C SER A 170 -1.25 -11.31 4.25
N THR A 171 -2.45 -11.35 3.67
CA THR A 171 -3.01 -12.56 3.07
C THR A 171 -2.21 -13.00 1.85
N MET A 172 -1.81 -12.06 0.98
CA MET A 172 -0.91 -12.36 -0.15
C MET A 172 0.45 -12.90 0.30
N GLY A 173 0.97 -12.46 1.45
CA GLY A 173 2.21 -13.00 2.03
C GLY A 173 2.06 -14.43 2.51
N ALA A 174 0.87 -14.78 3.02
CA ALA A 174 0.56 -16.13 3.45
C ALA A 174 0.41 -17.10 2.27
N ASP A 175 -0.08 -16.60 1.13
CA ASP A 175 -0.25 -17.35 -0.11
C ASP A 175 1.10 -17.77 -0.74
N GLN A 176 2.23 -17.32 -0.19
CA GLN A 176 3.57 -17.66 -0.70
C GLN A 176 4.12 -19.00 -0.19
N PHE A 177 3.34 -19.74 0.61
CA PHE A 177 3.70 -21.02 1.20
C PHE A 177 2.63 -22.08 0.88
N ASP A 178 3.05 -23.27 0.44
CA ASP A 178 2.16 -24.42 0.16
C ASP A 178 1.71 -25.08 1.49
N GLU A 179 0.40 -25.25 1.66
CA GLU A 179 -0.18 -25.87 2.87
C GLU A 179 -0.01 -27.40 2.89
N PHE A 180 0.24 -28.03 1.73
CA PHE A 180 0.32 -29.47 1.60
C PHE A 180 1.74 -30.03 1.78
N GLU A 181 2.76 -29.16 1.75
CA GLU A 181 4.14 -29.53 2.10
C GLU A 181 4.39 -29.35 3.60
N SER A 182 4.84 -30.38 4.30
CA SER A 182 5.05 -30.36 5.75
C SER A 182 5.88 -29.18 6.29
N LYS A 183 6.97 -28.81 5.58
CA LYS A 183 7.85 -27.70 5.99
C LYS A 183 7.24 -26.34 5.69
N GLU A 184 6.63 -26.19 4.52
CA GLU A 184 5.97 -24.94 4.13
C GLU A 184 4.68 -24.72 4.89
N LYS A 185 3.94 -25.79 5.22
CA LYS A 185 2.81 -25.75 6.14
C LYS A 185 3.22 -25.25 7.50
N VAL A 186 4.36 -25.70 8.04
CA VAL A 186 4.90 -25.16 9.30
C VAL A 186 5.31 -23.71 9.13
N ALA A 187 5.88 -23.29 8.00
CA ALA A 187 6.24 -21.89 7.74
C ALA A 187 5.01 -20.98 7.48
N LYS A 188 3.96 -21.50 6.84
CA LYS A 188 2.64 -20.86 6.63
C LYS A 188 1.90 -20.77 7.93
N LEU A 189 1.90 -21.86 8.71
CA LEU A 189 1.43 -21.88 10.09
C LEU A 189 2.28 -20.93 10.91
N GLU A 190 3.59 -20.82 10.81
CA GLU A 190 4.42 -19.83 11.52
C GLU A 190 4.14 -18.41 11.02
N PHE A 191 3.87 -18.18 9.75
CA PHE A 191 3.46 -16.88 9.21
C PHE A 191 2.08 -16.48 9.75
N PHE A 192 1.16 -17.44 9.84
CA PHE A 192 -0.16 -17.27 10.45
C PHE A 192 -0.14 -17.34 11.98
N TYR A 193 0.82 -18.02 12.62
CA TYR A 193 1.00 -18.23 14.07
C TYR A 193 1.87 -17.11 14.66
N ASP A 194 2.78 -16.49 13.91
CA ASP A 194 3.30 -15.14 14.18
C ASP A 194 2.15 -14.12 14.13
N GLN A 195 1.07 -14.41 13.38
CA GLN A 195 -0.18 -13.64 13.40
C GLN A 195 -1.28 -14.21 14.33
N ALA A 196 -1.16 -15.42 14.89
CA ALA A 196 -2.09 -16.04 15.84
C ALA A 196 -1.76 -17.54 16.09
N PRO A 197 -1.04 -17.89 17.18
CA PRO A 197 -1.08 -19.25 17.69
C PRO A 197 -2.46 -19.54 18.26
N GLN A 198 -2.93 -20.80 18.18
CA GLN A 198 -4.23 -21.22 18.73
C GLN A 198 -4.44 -20.86 20.23
N GLY A 199 -3.36 -20.53 20.96
CA GLY A 199 -3.38 -20.02 22.34
C GLY A 199 -2.93 -18.55 22.54
N MET A 200 -2.51 -17.79 21.52
CA MET A 200 -1.94 -16.44 21.70
C MET A 200 -2.53 -15.39 20.74
N LYS A 201 -3.87 -15.29 20.70
CA LYS A 201 -4.60 -14.24 19.96
C LYS A 201 -4.11 -12.81 20.26
N SER A 202 -3.56 -12.60 21.46
CA SER A 202 -2.97 -11.31 21.87
C SER A 202 -1.65 -10.98 21.16
N LEU A 203 -0.82 -11.97 20.77
CA LEU A 203 0.44 -11.72 20.09
C LEU A 203 0.25 -11.20 18.66
N GLY A 204 -0.67 -11.78 17.89
CA GLY A 204 -1.01 -11.28 16.55
C GLY A 204 -1.53 -9.85 16.55
N THR A 205 -2.42 -9.55 17.51
CA THR A 205 -2.91 -8.18 17.75
C THR A 205 -1.77 -7.25 18.21
N SER A 206 -0.83 -7.76 19.03
CA SER A 206 0.34 -7.01 19.51
C SER A 206 1.34 -6.73 18.39
N TYR A 207 1.51 -7.64 17.43
CA TYR A 207 2.37 -7.43 16.27
C TYR A 207 1.78 -6.38 15.33
N PHE A 208 0.48 -6.45 15.01
CA PHE A 208 -0.21 -5.42 14.23
C PHE A 208 -0.11 -4.04 14.90
N THR A 209 -0.27 -3.97 16.22
CA THR A 209 -0.11 -2.71 16.96
C THR A 209 1.36 -2.28 17.11
N SER A 210 2.31 -3.22 17.06
CA SER A 210 3.76 -2.92 17.06
C SER A 210 4.24 -2.45 15.69
N SER A 211 3.71 -2.95 14.58
CA SER A 211 4.00 -2.45 13.23
C SER A 211 3.51 -1.00 13.07
N ILE A 212 2.36 -0.67 13.68
CA ILE A 212 1.88 0.69 13.86
C ILE A 212 2.92 1.55 14.61
N GLY A 213 3.41 1.07 15.75
CA GLY A 213 4.43 1.77 16.56
C GLY A 213 5.75 1.99 15.79
N LEU A 214 6.24 0.99 15.07
CA LEU A 214 7.43 1.10 14.22
C LEU A 214 7.24 2.18 13.14
N GLY A 215 6.08 2.20 12.47
CA GLY A 215 5.75 3.22 11.48
C GLY A 215 5.79 4.64 12.06
N GLN A 216 5.31 4.83 13.29
CA GLN A 216 5.38 6.12 13.98
C GLN A 216 6.82 6.54 14.31
N PHE A 217 7.64 5.62 14.82
CA PHE A 217 9.05 5.92 15.11
C PHE A 217 9.85 6.23 13.84
N LEU A 218 9.63 5.47 12.76
CA LEU A 218 10.28 5.71 11.48
C LEU A 218 9.82 7.03 10.86
N SER A 219 8.53 7.37 10.96
CA SER A 219 8.02 8.67 10.54
C SER A 219 8.65 9.82 11.35
N SER A 220 8.78 9.66 12.68
CA SER A 220 9.44 10.65 13.54
C SER A 220 10.92 10.80 13.19
N PHE A 221 11.62 9.68 12.97
CA PHE A 221 13.01 9.65 12.53
C PHE A 221 13.20 10.32 11.17
N LEU A 222 12.30 10.06 10.21
CA LEU A 222 12.30 10.70 8.89
C LEU A 222 12.15 12.21 9.02
N VAL A 223 11.12 12.69 9.73
CA VAL A 223 10.87 14.12 9.95
C VAL A 223 12.07 14.79 10.61
N ARG A 224 12.64 14.16 11.65
CA ARG A 224 13.83 14.66 12.35
C ARG A 224 15.04 14.74 11.42
N THR A 225 15.32 13.66 10.68
CA THR A 225 16.47 13.60 9.76
C THR A 225 16.34 14.65 8.66
N VAL A 226 15.15 14.77 8.05
CA VAL A 226 14.88 15.79 7.04
C VAL A 226 15.09 17.19 7.62
N SER A 227 14.55 17.49 8.81
CA SER A 227 14.73 18.78 9.46
C SER A 227 16.22 19.09 9.74
N GLU A 228 16.95 18.17 10.37
CA GLU A 228 18.37 18.37 10.71
C GLU A 228 19.27 18.51 9.47
N VAL A 229 19.11 17.64 8.47
CA VAL A 229 19.95 17.64 7.26
C VAL A 229 19.68 18.88 6.42
N THR A 230 18.42 19.27 6.26
CA THR A 230 18.06 20.43 5.44
C THR A 230 18.46 21.74 6.11
N GLU A 231 18.35 21.85 7.43
CA GLU A 231 18.83 23.01 8.18
C GLU A 231 20.36 23.12 8.16
N ARG A 232 21.09 22.01 8.31
CA ARG A 232 22.56 22.00 8.17
C ARG A 232 23.01 22.45 6.78
N ARG A 233 22.30 22.02 5.73
CA ARG A 233 22.66 22.33 4.33
C ARG A 233 22.29 23.76 3.93
N ASN A 234 21.13 24.27 4.38
CA ASN A 234 20.60 25.56 3.93
C ASN A 234 20.87 26.72 4.92
N GLY A 235 21.38 26.42 6.11
CA GLY A 235 21.61 27.39 7.19
C GLY A 235 20.48 27.39 8.22
N LYS A 236 20.82 27.85 9.43
CA LYS A 236 19.92 27.87 10.60
C LYS A 236 18.60 28.58 10.28
N GLY A 237 17.48 27.92 10.55
CA GLY A 237 16.13 28.43 10.27
C GLY A 237 15.66 28.32 8.80
N ARG A 238 16.37 27.59 7.93
CA ARG A 238 16.02 27.40 6.50
C ARG A 238 15.81 25.92 6.10
N GLY A 239 15.43 25.08 7.07
CA GLY A 239 15.09 23.67 6.85
C GLY A 239 13.74 23.48 6.13
N TRP A 240 13.50 22.29 5.58
CA TRP A 240 12.24 21.97 4.89
C TRP A 240 11.06 21.80 5.86
N ILE A 241 11.33 21.34 7.07
CA ILE A 241 10.35 21.21 8.16
C ILE A 241 10.86 22.02 9.35
N LEU A 242 10.21 23.16 9.61
CA LEU A 242 10.50 24.09 10.68
C LEU A 242 9.27 24.26 11.59
N ASN A 243 9.49 24.74 12.82
CA ASN A 243 8.43 25.08 13.77
C ASN A 243 7.49 26.20 13.28
N ASN A 244 7.90 26.94 12.24
CA ASN A 244 7.10 27.98 11.60
C ASN A 244 6.78 27.57 10.16
N LEU A 245 5.55 27.16 9.90
CA LEU A 245 5.11 26.72 8.56
C LEU A 245 5.28 27.79 7.49
N ASN A 246 5.21 29.07 7.82
CA ASN A 246 5.39 30.15 6.86
C ASN A 246 6.78 30.16 6.20
N VAL A 247 7.73 29.43 6.80
CA VAL A 247 9.12 29.27 6.31
C VAL A 247 9.41 27.82 5.88
N SER A 248 8.55 26.87 6.25
CA SER A 248 8.72 25.45 5.92
C SER A 248 8.40 25.18 4.45
N HIS A 249 9.32 24.51 3.77
CA HIS A 249 9.11 23.98 2.43
C HIS A 249 8.39 22.63 2.47
N LEU A 250 7.11 22.65 2.85
CA LEU A 250 6.24 21.47 2.89
C LEU A 250 6.14 20.78 1.52
N ASP A 251 6.20 21.55 0.43
CA ASP A 251 6.28 21.05 -0.94
C ASP A 251 7.41 20.03 -1.15
N TYR A 252 8.61 20.30 -0.62
CA TYR A 252 9.73 19.35 -0.71
C TYR A 252 9.53 18.11 0.16
N TYR A 253 8.89 18.26 1.32
CA TYR A 253 8.59 17.12 2.18
C TYR A 253 7.56 16.17 1.54
N TYR A 254 6.46 16.70 1.02
CA TYR A 254 5.47 15.88 0.28
C TYR A 254 6.07 15.31 -1.01
N GLY A 255 6.94 16.05 -1.70
CA GLY A 255 7.71 15.54 -2.84
C GLY A 255 8.57 14.33 -2.48
N LEU A 256 9.26 14.35 -1.33
CA LEU A 256 9.99 13.19 -0.82
C LEU A 256 9.06 12.00 -0.56
N LEU A 257 7.88 12.23 0.02
CA LEU A 257 6.90 11.16 0.26
C LEU A 257 6.41 10.52 -1.05
N VAL A 258 6.21 11.30 -2.12
CA VAL A 258 5.88 10.75 -3.45
C VAL A 258 7.02 9.94 -4.05
N VAL A 259 8.27 10.39 -3.92
CA VAL A 259 9.42 9.62 -4.40
C VAL A 259 9.51 8.28 -3.65
N LEU A 260 9.30 8.29 -2.33
CA LEU A 260 9.26 7.06 -1.53
C LEU A 260 8.08 6.16 -1.95
N ALA A 261 6.90 6.72 -2.21
CA ALA A 261 5.74 5.97 -2.71
C ALA A 261 5.99 5.39 -4.11
N LEU A 262 6.67 6.12 -5.00
CA LEU A 262 7.06 5.65 -6.33
C LEU A 262 8.02 4.47 -6.23
N VAL A 263 9.07 4.59 -5.40
CA VAL A 263 10.01 3.49 -5.17
C VAL A 263 9.27 2.27 -4.64
N ASN A 264 8.37 2.47 -3.66
CA ASN A 264 7.57 1.39 -3.10
C ASN A 264 6.68 0.70 -4.16
N PHE A 265 6.03 1.48 -5.02
CA PHE A 265 5.18 0.97 -6.10
C PHE A 265 5.98 0.22 -7.17
N VAL A 266 7.14 0.75 -7.58
CA VAL A 266 8.02 0.10 -8.57
C VAL A 266 8.59 -1.21 -8.01
N VAL A 267 9.05 -1.21 -6.75
CA VAL A 267 9.53 -2.43 -6.08
C VAL A 267 8.42 -3.46 -6.03
N TYR A 268 7.19 -3.07 -5.67
CA TYR A 268 6.04 -3.97 -5.72
C TYR A 268 5.83 -4.57 -7.12
N LEU A 269 5.81 -3.78 -8.18
CA LEU A 269 5.59 -4.29 -9.54
C LEU A 269 6.69 -5.26 -10.01
N LEU A 270 7.93 -5.03 -9.60
CA LEU A 270 9.04 -5.93 -9.92
C LEU A 270 8.94 -7.25 -9.16
N VAL A 271 8.62 -7.17 -7.88
CA VAL A 271 8.54 -8.31 -6.98
C VAL A 271 7.27 -9.14 -7.20
N ALA A 272 6.17 -8.50 -7.58
CA ALA A 272 4.92 -9.17 -7.93
C ALA A 272 5.10 -10.19 -9.07
N LYS A 273 6.04 -9.98 -9.99
CA LYS A 273 6.36 -10.98 -11.03
C LYS A 273 6.95 -12.28 -10.48
N LEU A 274 7.47 -12.25 -9.25
CA LEU A 274 8.05 -13.38 -8.53
C LEU A 274 7.05 -14.01 -7.55
N PHE A 275 5.85 -13.44 -7.41
CA PHE A 275 4.84 -13.93 -6.49
C PHE A 275 3.98 -15.00 -7.13
N VAL A 276 3.48 -15.84 -6.25
CA VAL A 276 2.46 -16.83 -6.58
C VAL A 276 1.11 -16.37 -6.05
N TYR A 277 0.03 -16.74 -6.74
CA TYR A 277 -1.31 -16.21 -6.48
C TYR A 277 -2.30 -17.34 -6.34
N ASN A 278 -3.06 -17.31 -5.25
CA ASN A 278 -4.11 -18.30 -5.01
C ASN A 278 -5.43 -17.86 -5.70
N VAL A 279 -6.04 -18.77 -6.48
CA VAL A 279 -7.33 -18.54 -7.17
C VAL A 279 -8.51 -19.28 -6.53
N GLU A 280 -8.30 -19.97 -5.41
CA GLU A 280 -9.36 -20.57 -4.61
C GLU A 280 -10.31 -19.47 -4.09
N GLY A 281 -11.61 -19.65 -4.31
CA GLY A 281 -12.65 -18.68 -3.94
C GLY A 281 -13.12 -17.74 -5.06
N LEU A 282 -12.40 -17.67 -6.19
CA LEU A 282 -12.90 -16.98 -7.40
C LEU A 282 -13.95 -17.81 -8.13
N ASP A 283 -14.89 -17.15 -8.84
CA ASP A 283 -15.96 -17.80 -9.63
C ASP A 283 -15.41 -19.01 -10.43
N PRO A 284 -16.08 -20.17 -10.39
CA PRO A 284 -15.65 -21.39 -11.08
C PRO A 284 -15.32 -21.16 -12.57
N LYS A 285 -15.92 -20.18 -13.24
CA LYS A 285 -15.54 -19.84 -14.63
C LYS A 285 -14.12 -19.31 -14.77
N ARG A 286 -13.58 -18.58 -13.78
CA ARG A 286 -12.18 -18.12 -13.77
C ARG A 286 -11.22 -19.24 -13.43
N GLN A 287 -11.59 -20.13 -12.51
CA GLN A 287 -10.81 -21.33 -12.19
C GLN A 287 -10.66 -22.23 -13.43
N VAL A 288 -11.75 -22.43 -14.17
CA VAL A 288 -11.77 -23.20 -15.41
C VAL A 288 -11.01 -22.50 -16.55
N MET A 289 -11.08 -21.17 -16.68
CA MET A 289 -10.34 -20.44 -17.72
C MET A 289 -8.81 -20.51 -17.52
N VAL A 290 -8.36 -20.52 -16.26
CA VAL A 290 -6.95 -20.70 -15.89
C VAL A 290 -6.50 -22.15 -16.11
N GLN A 291 -7.37 -23.13 -15.87
CA GLN A 291 -7.08 -24.56 -16.13
C GLN A 291 -7.18 -24.96 -17.61
N HIS A 292 -8.09 -24.36 -18.40
CA HIS A 292 -8.30 -24.73 -19.80
C HIS A 292 -7.28 -24.13 -20.78
N HIS A 293 -6.59 -23.04 -20.43
CA HIS A 293 -5.57 -22.45 -21.31
C HIS A 293 -4.34 -23.36 -21.51
N ASP A 294 -4.13 -24.34 -20.63
CA ASP A 294 -3.08 -25.37 -20.77
C ASP A 294 -3.62 -26.72 -21.32
N GLY A 295 -4.92 -26.81 -21.63
CA GLY A 295 -5.55 -28.05 -22.12
C GLY A 295 -5.67 -28.18 -23.64
N GLY A 296 -5.32 -27.14 -24.40
CA GLY A 296 -5.36 -27.13 -25.86
C GLY A 296 -4.94 -25.77 -26.41
N ASP A 297 -3.77 -25.68 -27.03
CA ASP A 297 -3.63 -25.90 -28.47
C ASP A 297 -2.23 -25.47 -28.93
N ASP A 298 -1.55 -26.40 -29.60
CA ASP A 298 -0.77 -26.05 -30.78
C ASP A 298 -1.78 -25.49 -31.82
N ASP A 299 -2.10 -24.20 -31.81
CA ASP A 299 -2.38 -23.46 -33.05
C ASP A 299 -2.44 -21.94 -32.87
N ASP A 300 -1.88 -21.25 -33.85
CA ASP A 300 -1.89 -19.79 -33.99
C ASP A 300 -3.32 -19.25 -34.19
N GLY A 301 -3.78 -18.33 -33.34
CA GLY A 301 -5.11 -17.73 -33.53
C GLY A 301 -5.42 -16.51 -32.67
N ILE A 302 -5.69 -15.39 -33.33
CA ILE A 302 -5.98 -14.06 -32.78
C ILE A 302 -7.09 -14.07 -31.72
N VAL A 303 -6.83 -13.37 -30.61
CA VAL A 303 -7.73 -13.09 -29.47
C VAL A 303 -9.07 -12.50 -29.93
N GLY A 304 -10.17 -13.26 -29.74
CA GLY A 304 -11.54 -12.78 -29.85
C GLY A 304 -12.17 -12.54 -28.47
N ILE A 305 -12.55 -11.30 -28.17
CA ILE A 305 -13.30 -10.92 -26.96
C ILE A 305 -14.76 -11.37 -27.12
N PRO A 306 -15.34 -12.20 -26.24
CA PRO A 306 -16.78 -12.43 -26.26
C PRO A 306 -17.49 -11.30 -25.51
N LYS A 307 -18.40 -10.63 -26.22
CA LYS A 307 -19.47 -9.83 -25.62
C LYS A 307 -20.53 -10.76 -25.04
N GLN A 308 -20.87 -10.60 -23.77
CA GLN A 308 -22.24 -10.34 -23.29
C GLN A 308 -22.23 -9.97 -21.82
#